data_AF-A0A1H2U9A6-F1
#
_entry.id   AF-A0A1H2U9A6-F1
#
_cell.length_a   1.000
_cell.length_b   1.000
_cell.length_c   1.000
_cell.angle_alpha   90.00
_cell.angle_beta   90.00
_cell.angle_gamma   90.00
#
_symmetry.space_group_name_H-M   'P 1'
#
loop_
_entity.id
_entity.type
_entity.pdbx_description
1 polymer ?
#
loop_
_entity_poly.entity_id
_entity_poly.type
_entity_poly.pdbx_seq_one_letter_code
_entity_poly.pdbx_strand_id
1 'polypeptide(L)'
;MKYMKQLSIALTVYLIVFVLDFIRTLFTIQHSGVVYTMLGMRITTKMTAHTLENVFLLTYKSALTLIVFVAVWMGVYFLINRKHA
;
A
#
# COMPACT_ATOMS: atom_id res chain seq x y z
N MET A 1 0.76 8.19 -24.79
CA MET A 1 1.57 7.06 -24.25
C MET A 1 2.48 7.41 -23.07
N LYS A 2 3.13 8.59 -23.01
CA LYS A 2 4.06 8.95 -21.91
C LYS A 2 3.40 8.92 -20.52
N TYR A 3 2.19 9.49 -20.38
CA TYR A 3 1.43 9.47 -19.13
C TYR A 3 0.96 8.07 -18.71
N MET A 4 0.52 7.23 -19.66
CA MET A 4 0.15 5.84 -19.39
C MET A 4 1.35 5.04 -18.84
N LYS A 5 2.56 5.23 -19.40
CA LYS A 5 3.78 4.61 -18.88
C LYS A 5 4.09 5.06 -17.45
N GLN A 6 3.94 6.35 -17.16
CA GLN A 6 4.16 6.89 -15.81
C GLN A 6 3.15 6.35 -14.80
N LEU A 7 1.89 6.19 -15.20
CA LEU A 7 0.87 5.59 -14.37
C LEU A 7 1.20 4.11 -14.05
N SER A 8 1.65 3.33 -15.04
CA SER A 8 2.12 1.97 -14.79
C SER A 8 3.28 1.94 -13.78
N ILE A 9 4.27 2.82 -13.93
CA ILE A 9 5.41 2.92 -12.99
C ILE A 9 4.91 3.28 -11.59
N ALA A 10 4.03 4.28 -11.46
CA ALA A 10 3.46 4.69 -10.18
C ALA A 10 2.73 3.52 -9.49
N LEU A 11 1.93 2.76 -10.24
CA LEU A 11 1.24 1.58 -9.71
C LEU A 11 2.22 0.49 -9.26
N THR A 12 3.26 0.21 -10.05
CA THR A 12 4.29 -0.76 -9.67
C THR A 12 5.03 -0.34 -8.41
N VAL A 13 5.45 0.93 -8.33
CA VAL A 13 6.13 1.47 -7.14
C VAL A 13 5.20 1.41 -5.93
N TYR A 14 3.94 1.81 -6.06
CA TYR A 14 2.96 1.73 -4.99
C TYR A 14 2.78 0.29 -4.51
N LEU A 15 2.65 -0.67 -5.42
CA LEU A 15 2.48 -2.08 -5.08
C LEU A 15 3.68 -2.62 -4.31
N ILE A 16 4.91 -2.26 -4.69
CA ILE A 16 6.12 -2.65 -3.96
C ILE A 16 6.09 -2.10 -2.53
N VAL A 17 5.80 -0.80 -2.36
CA VAL A 17 5.71 -0.18 -1.02
C VAL A 17 4.59 -0.81 -0.19
N PHE A 18 3.45 -1.13 -0.83
CA PHE A 18 2.32 -1.80 -0.22
C PHE A 18 2.67 -3.19 0.31
N VAL A 19 3.41 -3.99 -0.48
CA VAL A 19 3.87 -5.31 -0.06
C VAL A 19 4.90 -5.21 1.06
N LEU A 20 5.82 -4.24 1.02
CA LEU A 20 6.80 -4.04 2.09
C LEU A 20 6.14 -3.62 3.42
N ASP A 21 5.18 -2.71 3.38
CA ASP A 21 4.39 -2.31 4.55
C ASP A 21 3.60 -3.49 5.14
N PHE A 22 3.00 -4.30 4.27
CA PHE A 22 2.32 -5.53 4.65
C PHE A 22 3.26 -6.53 5.34
N ILE A 23 4.37 -6.89 4.69
CA ILE A 23 5.35 -7.85 5.22
C ILE A 23 5.88 -7.38 6.58
N ARG A 24 6.29 -6.10 6.67
CA ARG A 24 6.76 -5.51 7.92
C ARG A 24 5.71 -5.61 9.02
N THR A 25 4.46 -5.25 8.72
CA THR A 25 3.38 -5.30 9.70
C THR A 25 3.11 -6.73 10.14
N LEU A 26 3.07 -7.69 9.20
CA LEU A 26 2.83 -9.10 9.47
C LEU A 26 3.87 -9.68 10.46
N PHE A 27 5.16 -9.39 10.23
CA PHE A 27 6.23 -9.84 11.11
C PHE A 27 6.28 -9.11 12.47
N THR A 28 5.52 -8.02 12.63
CA THR A 28 5.42 -7.29 13.90
C THR A 28 4.29 -7.84 14.79
N ILE A 29 3.40 -8.68 14.27
CA ILE A 29 2.26 -9.21 15.04
C ILE A 29 2.75 -10.27 16.02
N GLN A 30 2.68 -9.97 17.32
CA GLN A 30 3.11 -10.86 18.41
C GLN A 30 1.95 -11.54 19.15
N HIS A 31 0.72 -11.03 18.98
CA HIS A 31 -0.46 -11.52 19.70
C HIS A 31 -1.70 -11.53 18.79
N SER A 32 -2.70 -12.32 19.17
CA SER A 32 -4.03 -12.27 18.57
C SER A 32 -4.61 -10.86 18.64
N GLY A 33 -5.19 -10.40 17.54
CA GLY A 33 -5.76 -9.06 17.48
C GLY A 33 -6.02 -8.57 16.08
N VAL A 34 -6.42 -7.30 16.00
CA VAL A 34 -6.62 -6.58 14.75
C VAL A 34 -5.52 -5.52 14.64
N VAL A 35 -4.71 -5.63 13.60
CA VAL A 35 -3.65 -4.67 13.29
C VAL A 35 -3.93 -4.05 11.93
N TYR A 36 -3.68 -2.74 11.81
CA TYR A 36 -3.81 -2.03 10.54
C TYR A 36 -2.42 -1.65 10.04
N THR A 37 -2.14 -1.95 8.77
CA THR A 37 -0.92 -1.50 8.12
C THR A 37 -0.99 0.01 7.86
N MET A 38 0.15 0.64 7.59
CA MET A 38 0.21 2.08 7.32
C MET A 38 -0.65 2.43 6.09
N LEU A 39 -0.59 1.59 5.06
CA LEU A 39 -1.35 1.69 3.81
C LEU A 39 -2.77 1.11 3.89
N GLY A 40 -3.26 0.86 5.10
CA GLY A 40 -4.67 0.64 5.36
C GLY A 40 -5.16 -0.79 5.18
N MET A 41 -4.28 -1.78 5.05
CA MET A 41 -4.73 -3.18 5.10
C MET A 41 -5.04 -3.54 6.55
N ARG A 42 -6.17 -4.21 6.78
CA ARG A 42 -6.52 -4.79 8.07
C ARG A 42 -6.04 -6.24 8.11
N ILE A 43 -5.24 -6.57 9.11
CA ILE A 43 -4.79 -7.92 9.41
C ILE A 43 -5.45 -8.35 10.72
N THR A 44 -6.25 -9.41 10.68
CA THR A 44 -6.84 -10.01 11.87
C THR A 44 -6.15 -11.33 12.13
N THR A 45 -5.45 -11.42 13.25
CA THR A 45 -4.68 -12.60 13.64
C THR A 45 -5.38 -13.29 14.80
N LYS A 46 -5.63 -14.59 14.64
CA LYS A 46 -6.08 -15.49 15.71
C LYS A 46 -5.00 -16.54 15.94
N MET A 47 -4.31 -16.43 17.07
CA MET A 47 -3.37 -17.43 17.55
C MET A 47 -4.09 -18.33 18.57
N THR A 48 -4.04 -19.64 18.33
CA THR A 48 -4.34 -20.68 19.33
C THR A 48 -3.07 -21.49 19.60
N ALA A 49 -3.11 -22.42 20.56
CA ALA A 49 -1.96 -23.27 20.90
C ALA A 49 -1.43 -24.11 19.72
N HIS A 50 -2.23 -24.30 18.66
CA HIS A 50 -1.89 -25.16 17.52
C HIS A 50 -2.06 -24.48 16.16
N THR A 51 -2.69 -23.30 16.09
CA THR A 51 -2.99 -22.63 14.81
C THR A 51 -2.69 -21.14 14.85
N LEU A 52 -2.24 -20.62 13.70
CA LEU A 52 -2.05 -19.21 13.44
C LEU A 52 -2.87 -18.85 12.20
N GLU A 53 -4.04 -18.27 12.42
CA GLU A 53 -4.93 -17.84 11.35
C GLU A 53 -4.80 -16.33 11.13
N ASN A 54 -4.55 -15.92 9.89
CA ASN A 54 -4.50 -14.52 9.48
C ASN A 54 -5.57 -14.25 8.43
N VAL A 55 -6.41 -13.25 8.68
CA VAL A 55 -7.39 -12.74 7.72
C VAL A 55 -6.96 -11.36 7.25
N PHE A 56 -6.82 -11.20 5.93
CA PHE A 56 -6.39 -9.96 5.29
C PHE A 56 -7.57 -9.29 4.59
N LEU A 57 -7.81 -8.02 4.92
CA LEU A 57 -8.89 -7.23 4.34
C LEU A 57 -8.36 -5.87 3.89
N LEU A 58 -8.63 -5.52 2.64
CA LEU A 58 -8.43 -4.16 2.15
C LEU A 58 -9.52 -3.26 2.73
N THR A 59 -9.12 -2.11 3.26
CA THR A 59 -10.07 -1.10 3.74
C THR A 59 -10.21 0.04 2.74
N TYR A 60 -11.22 0.90 2.93
CA TYR A 60 -11.36 2.13 2.16
C TYR A 60 -10.10 3.02 2.23
N LYS A 61 -9.33 2.94 3.33
CA LYS A 61 -8.07 3.65 3.49
C LYS A 61 -7.04 3.22 2.43
N SER A 62 -7.00 1.94 2.06
CA SER A 62 -6.08 1.44 1.02
C SER A 62 -6.38 2.00 -0.37
N ALA A 63 -7.66 2.22 -0.68
CA ALA A 63 -8.06 2.89 -1.92
C ALA A 63 -7.68 4.38 -1.87
N LEU A 64 -7.91 5.04 -0.73
CA LEU A 64 -7.54 6.45 -0.54
C LEU A 64 -6.03 6.66 -0.69
N THR A 65 -5.20 5.82 -0.07
CA THR A 65 -3.73 5.94 -0.14
C THR A 65 -3.21 5.71 -1.56
N LEU A 66 -3.84 4.82 -2.33
CA LEU A 66 -3.52 4.62 -3.75
C LEU A 66 -3.84 5.87 -4.58
N ILE A 67 -5.05 6.41 -4.43
CA ILE A 67 -5.48 7.60 -5.18
C ILE A 67 -4.57 8.79 -4.86
N VAL A 68 -4.29 9.03 -3.58
CA VAL A 68 -3.38 10.10 -3.14
C VAL A 68 -1.98 9.89 -3.71
N PHE A 69 -1.44 8.66 -3.67
CA PHE A 69 -0.11 8.37 -4.21
C PHE A 69 -0.03 8.65 -5.71
N VAL A 70 -1.02 8.16 -6.48
CA VAL A 70 -1.07 8.39 -7.93
C VAL A 70 -1.22 9.88 -8.24
N ALA A 71 -2.07 10.60 -7.51
CA ALA A 71 -2.24 12.04 -7.68
C ALA A 71 -0.95 12.81 -7.42
N VAL A 72 -0.23 12.48 -6.35
CA VAL A 72 1.08 13.08 -6.02
C VAL A 72 2.11 12.75 -7.09
N TRP A 73 2.22 11.48 -7.51
CA TRP A 73 3.18 11.07 -8.54
C TRP A 73 2.95 11.80 -9.86
N MET A 74 1.71 11.87 -10.32
CA MET A 74 1.34 12.56 -11.55
C MET A 74 1.52 14.07 -11.42
N GLY A 75 1.23 14.66 -10.27
CA GLY A 75 1.49 16.07 -9.97
C GLY A 75 2.98 16.40 -10.06
N VAL A 76 3.84 15.58 -9.44
CA VAL A 76 5.31 15.73 -9.53
C VAL A 76 5.78 15.60 -10.97
N TYR A 77 5.31 14.58 -11.70
CA TYR A 77 5.66 14.39 -13.11
C TYR A 77 5.28 15.61 -13.96
N PHE A 78 4.07 16.16 -13.76
CA PHE A 78 3.61 17.35 -14.46
C PHE A 78 4.47 18.57 -14.17
N LEU A 79 4.83 18.81 -12.89
CA LEU A 79 5.68 19.93 -12.49
C LEU A 79 7.10 19.84 -13.09
N ILE A 80 7.68 18.64 -13.12
CA ILE A 80 9.00 18.41 -13.73
C ILE A 80 8.91 18.66 -15.24
N ASN A 81 7.90 18.11 -15.91
CA ASN A 81 7.76 18.27 -17.36
C ASN A 81 7.45 19.72 -17.76
N ARG A 82 6.77 20.50 -16.91
CA ARG A 82 6.54 21.94 -17.13
C ARG A 82 7.82 22.77 -17.03
N LYS A 83 8.80 22.37 -16.22
CA LYS A 83 10.09 23.09 -16.10
C LYS A 83 11.04 22.84 -17.27
N HIS A 84 10.77 21.84 -18.10
CA HIS A 84 11.61 21.44 -19.24
C HIS A 84 10.98 21.78 -20.61
N ALA A 85 9.89 22.53 -20.63
CA ALA A 85 9.23 23.06 -21.83
C ALA A 85 9.34 24.58 -21.86
#